data_AF-A0A2E0JB94-F1
#
_entry.id   AF-A0A2E0JB94-F1
#
_cell.length_a   1.000
_cell.length_b   1.000
_cell.length_c   1.000
_cell.angle_alpha   90.00
_cell.angle_beta   90.00
_cell.angle_gamma   90.00
#
_symmetry.space_group_name_H-M   'P 1'
#
loop_
_entity.id
_entity.type
_entity.pdbx_description
1 polymer ?
#
loop_
_entity_poly.entity_id
_entity_poly.type
_entity_poly.pdbx_seq_one_letter_code
_entity_poly.pdbx_strand_id
1 'polypeptide(L)'
;MTNRPAPDRFAHVTDWVFDLDNTLYPHHSNLFSQIDVKMTAYVSEFLQLGRDEARALQKQLYKEHGTTLNGLMARYDIDPDDFLEKVHDIDYSWLDPDPRLGAAIRALPGRKFIFTNGDRGHAERAARQLGVLDHFDDIFDIVAADLLPKPAAATYDKFVALHRVAGENAVMFEDLARNLAVPKKLGMTTVLVVPNNFEPTFTEIWEQDANEEDDVDFVTDNLAEFLETAMKA
;
A
#
# COMPACT_ATOMS: atom_id res chain seq x y z
N MET A 1 5.10 -14.74 -13.34
CA MET A 1 5.84 -14.30 -14.55
C MET A 1 6.07 -12.81 -14.40
N THR A 2 7.31 -12.36 -14.21
CA THR A 2 7.63 -10.92 -14.22
C THR A 2 7.67 -10.47 -15.68
N ASN A 3 6.69 -9.68 -16.11
CA ASN A 3 6.67 -9.12 -17.46
C ASN A 3 7.46 -7.82 -17.45
N ARG A 4 8.56 -7.78 -18.22
CA ARG A 4 9.39 -6.59 -18.36
C ARG A 4 8.55 -5.46 -18.99
N PRO A 5 8.49 -4.25 -18.40
CA PRO A 5 7.66 -3.18 -18.95
C PRO A 5 8.23 -2.72 -20.29
N ALA A 6 7.38 -2.69 -21.32
CA ALA A 6 7.73 -2.10 -22.62
C ALA A 6 7.58 -0.57 -22.51
N PRO A 7 8.62 0.24 -22.83
CA PRO A 7 8.60 1.69 -22.61
C PRO A 7 7.43 2.44 -23.27
N ASP A 8 7.00 1.98 -24.45
CA ASP A 8 5.88 2.52 -25.21
C ASP A 8 4.54 2.42 -24.44
N ARG A 9 4.40 1.40 -23.58
CA ARG A 9 3.23 1.25 -22.69
C ARG A 9 3.13 2.32 -21.61
N PHE A 10 4.23 3.03 -21.32
CA PHE A 10 4.28 4.04 -20.25
C PHE A 10 4.51 5.46 -20.77
N ALA A 11 4.76 5.63 -22.07
CA ALA A 11 5.09 6.94 -22.66
C ALA A 11 4.00 8.01 -22.53
N HIS A 12 2.75 7.60 -22.29
CA HIS A 12 1.59 8.49 -22.13
C HIS A 12 1.23 8.76 -20.65
N VAL A 13 1.88 8.07 -19.71
CA VAL A 13 1.53 8.13 -18.28
C VAL A 13 1.93 9.50 -17.70
N THR A 14 0.98 10.12 -17.00
CA THR A 14 1.16 11.41 -16.32
C THR A 14 0.95 11.32 -14.81
N ASP A 15 0.39 10.22 -14.32
CA ASP A 15 0.00 10.05 -12.92
C ASP A 15 0.48 8.70 -12.38
N TRP A 16 1.35 8.75 -11.37
CA TRP A 16 1.99 7.57 -10.78
C TRP A 16 1.52 7.43 -9.34
N VAL A 17 0.79 6.36 -9.05
CA VAL A 17 0.20 6.12 -7.73
C VAL A 17 0.85 4.91 -7.11
N PHE A 18 1.46 5.10 -5.94
CA PHE A 18 2.18 4.06 -5.23
C PHE A 18 1.50 3.81 -3.90
N ASP A 19 1.20 2.56 -3.60
CA ASP A 19 1.06 2.17 -2.21
C ASP A 19 2.39 2.30 -1.45
N LEU A 20 2.30 2.33 -0.12
CA LEU A 20 3.43 2.50 0.74
C LEU A 20 3.99 1.16 1.23
N ASP A 21 3.19 0.42 1.99
CA ASP A 21 3.63 -0.70 2.81
C ASP A 21 3.96 -1.89 1.93
N ASN A 22 5.17 -2.42 2.03
CA ASN A 22 5.69 -3.48 1.17
C ASN A 22 5.75 -3.18 -0.35
N THR A 23 5.30 -1.99 -0.77
CA THR A 23 5.36 -1.51 -2.16
C THR A 23 6.55 -0.58 -2.36
N LEU A 24 6.59 0.58 -1.69
CA LEU A 24 7.70 1.55 -1.81
C LEU A 24 8.95 1.10 -1.06
N TYR A 25 8.80 0.16 -0.14
CA TYR A 25 9.90 -0.55 0.49
C TYR A 25 9.62 -2.05 0.41
N PRO A 26 10.65 -2.90 0.28
CA PRO A 26 10.43 -4.33 0.10
C PRO A 26 9.92 -5.01 1.38
N HIS A 27 9.12 -6.07 1.24
CA HIS A 27 8.63 -6.90 2.36
C HIS A 27 9.74 -7.33 3.34
N HIS A 28 10.95 -7.60 2.84
CA HIS A 28 12.07 -8.07 3.68
C HIS A 28 12.59 -7.01 4.66
N SER A 29 12.22 -5.73 4.49
CA SER A 29 12.51 -4.68 5.49
C SER A 29 11.76 -4.93 6.80
N ASN A 30 10.66 -5.70 6.74
CA ASN A 30 9.91 -6.17 7.87
C ASN A 30 9.34 -5.05 8.77
N LEU A 31 9.20 -3.82 8.25
CA LEU A 31 8.66 -2.68 8.98
C LEU A 31 7.23 -2.96 9.50
N PHE A 32 6.40 -3.55 8.64
CA PHE A 32 5.02 -3.90 8.97
C PHE A 32 4.91 -4.88 10.15
N SER A 33 5.94 -5.69 10.43
CA SER A 33 5.91 -6.59 11.60
C SER A 33 5.86 -5.83 12.93
N GLN A 34 6.45 -4.64 12.99
CA GLN A 34 6.34 -3.78 14.17
C GLN A 34 4.90 -3.30 14.34
N ILE A 35 4.25 -2.90 13.25
CA ILE A 35 2.85 -2.49 13.22
C ILE A 35 1.95 -3.66 13.64
N ASP A 36 2.20 -4.88 13.13
CA ASP A 36 1.45 -6.09 13.50
C ASP A 36 1.54 -6.39 15.02
N VAL A 37 2.72 -6.24 15.61
CA VAL A 37 2.93 -6.38 17.06
C VAL A 37 2.17 -5.30 17.83
N LYS A 38 2.25 -4.04 17.39
CA LYS A 38 1.55 -2.93 18.04
C LYS A 38 0.03 -3.02 17.91
N MET A 39 -0.49 -3.49 16.78
CA MET A 39 -1.91 -3.80 16.60
C MET A 39 -2.37 -4.90 17.57
N THR A 40 -1.62 -6.01 17.67
CA THR A 40 -1.94 -7.07 18.65
C THR A 40 -1.95 -6.50 20.08
N ALA A 41 -0.97 -5.67 20.44
CA ALA A 41 -0.88 -5.04 21.75
C ALA A 41 -2.06 -4.11 22.03
N TYR A 42 -2.43 -3.25 21.05
CA TYR A 42 -3.59 -2.37 21.17
C TYR A 42 -4.88 -3.17 21.40
N VAL A 43 -5.13 -4.23 20.62
CA VAL A 43 -6.32 -5.08 20.79
C VAL A 43 -6.33 -5.75 22.16
N SER A 44 -5.17 -6.24 22.61
CA SER A 44 -4.99 -6.87 23.93
C SER A 44 -5.31 -5.90 25.06
N GLU A 45 -4.77 -4.68 25.01
CA GLU A 45 -4.99 -3.65 26.02
C GLU A 45 -6.42 -3.11 25.99
N PHE A 46 -6.95 -2.79 24.81
CA PHE A 46 -8.28 -2.21 24.67
C PHE A 46 -9.40 -3.17 25.11
N LEU A 47 -9.29 -4.45 24.74
CA LEU A 47 -10.31 -5.47 25.05
C LEU A 47 -9.97 -6.33 26.27
N GLN A 48 -8.85 -6.06 26.95
CA GLN A 48 -8.36 -6.84 28.10
C GLN A 48 -8.21 -8.33 27.78
N LEU A 49 -7.72 -8.64 26.57
CA LEU A 49 -7.52 -10.01 26.09
C LEU A 49 -6.09 -10.47 26.30
N GLY A 50 -5.89 -11.78 26.44
CA GLY A 50 -4.56 -12.37 26.34
C GLY A 50 -3.96 -12.16 24.94
N ARG A 51 -2.63 -12.09 24.83
CA ARG A 51 -1.93 -11.80 23.57
C ARG A 51 -2.36 -12.69 22.40
N ASP A 52 -2.52 -13.98 22.64
CA ASP A 52 -2.86 -14.94 21.57
C ASP A 52 -4.32 -14.78 21.10
N GLU A 53 -5.25 -14.51 22.02
CA GLU A 53 -6.64 -14.16 21.67
C GLU A 53 -6.71 -12.83 20.93
N ALA A 54 -5.97 -11.82 21.39
CA ALA A 54 -5.90 -10.53 20.73
C ALA A 54 -5.35 -10.63 19.30
N ARG A 55 -4.31 -11.47 19.10
CA ARG A 55 -3.75 -11.73 17.77
C ARG A 55 -4.75 -12.46 16.87
N ALA A 56 -5.45 -13.46 17.40
CA ALA A 56 -6.48 -14.17 16.65
C ALA A 56 -7.62 -13.22 16.23
N LEU A 57 -8.08 -12.36 17.16
CA LEU A 57 -9.10 -11.36 16.88
C LEU A 57 -8.61 -10.33 15.87
N GLN A 58 -7.39 -9.80 16.00
CA GLN A 58 -6.80 -8.88 15.03
C GLN A 58 -6.86 -9.47 13.60
N LYS A 59 -6.41 -10.72 13.43
CA LYS A 59 -6.43 -11.38 12.11
C LYS A 59 -7.85 -11.67 11.63
N GLN A 60 -8.77 -11.98 12.54
CA GLN A 60 -10.19 -12.13 12.21
C GLN A 60 -10.79 -10.80 11.73
N LEU A 61 -10.57 -9.70 12.44
CA LEU A 61 -11.06 -8.37 12.07
C LEU A 61 -10.51 -7.94 10.71
N TYR A 62 -9.22 -8.14 10.48
CA TYR A 62 -8.60 -7.91 9.18
C TYR A 62 -9.30 -8.67 8.05
N LYS A 63 -9.52 -9.98 8.24
CA LYS A 63 -10.18 -10.83 7.25
C LYS A 63 -11.63 -10.41 6.96
N GLU A 64 -12.36 -10.02 7.99
CA GLU A 64 -13.80 -9.73 7.87
C GLU A 64 -14.09 -8.28 7.43
N HIS A 65 -13.17 -7.34 7.69
CA HIS A 65 -13.39 -5.91 7.50
C HIS A 65 -12.33 -5.23 6.61
N GLY A 66 -11.38 -5.97 6.06
CA GLY A 66 -10.29 -5.48 5.22
C GLY A 66 -9.13 -4.86 6.01
N THR A 67 -9.38 -4.29 7.20
CA THR A 67 -8.35 -3.84 8.14
C THR A 67 -8.75 -4.10 9.59
N THR A 68 -7.76 -4.20 10.48
CA THR A 68 -8.00 -4.28 11.93
C THR A 68 -8.76 -3.05 12.43
N LEU A 69 -8.35 -1.85 11.99
CA LEU A 69 -8.99 -0.58 12.35
C LEU A 69 -10.48 -0.58 12.03
N ASN A 70 -10.86 -0.90 10.79
CA ASN A 70 -12.24 -0.90 10.37
C ASN A 70 -13.08 -1.91 11.18
N GLY A 71 -12.53 -3.09 11.46
CA GLY A 71 -13.20 -4.08 12.31
C GLY A 71 -13.34 -3.63 13.77
N LEU A 72 -12.35 -2.91 14.31
CA LEU A 72 -12.42 -2.36 15.65
C LEU A 72 -13.46 -1.24 15.75
N MET A 73 -13.51 -0.34 14.77
CA MET A 73 -14.53 0.71 14.70
C MET A 73 -15.94 0.11 14.60
N ALA A 74 -16.13 -0.88 13.72
CA ALA A 74 -17.44 -1.48 13.48
C ALA A 74 -18.00 -2.27 14.67
N ARG A 75 -17.14 -2.81 15.55
CA ARG A 75 -17.56 -3.71 16.65
C ARG A 75 -17.38 -3.14 18.04
N TYR A 76 -16.44 -2.23 18.22
CA TYR A 76 -15.99 -1.82 19.54
C TYR A 76 -15.88 -0.31 19.73
N ASP A 77 -16.29 0.51 18.73
CA ASP A 77 -16.39 1.97 18.83
C ASP A 77 -15.10 2.64 19.34
N ILE A 78 -13.97 2.22 18.78
CA ILE A 78 -12.65 2.76 19.13
C ILE A 78 -12.47 4.18 18.59
N ASP A 79 -11.59 4.95 19.23
CA ASP A 79 -11.05 6.17 18.65
C ASP A 79 -10.03 5.80 17.55
N PRO A 80 -10.27 6.14 16.27
CA PRO A 80 -9.38 5.81 15.17
C PRO A 80 -8.04 6.55 15.24
N ASP A 81 -8.01 7.78 15.77
CA ASP A 81 -6.79 8.58 15.84
C ASP A 81 -5.84 7.99 16.90
N ASP A 82 -6.38 7.61 18.07
CA ASP A 82 -5.62 6.93 19.13
C ASP A 82 -5.05 5.58 18.65
N PHE A 83 -5.83 4.83 17.86
CA PHE A 83 -5.36 3.59 17.25
C PHE A 83 -4.20 3.84 16.28
N LEU A 84 -4.37 4.75 15.31
CA LEU A 84 -3.37 5.04 14.29
C LEU A 84 -2.07 5.56 14.90
N GLU A 85 -2.17 6.49 15.86
CA GLU A 85 -1.00 7.02 16.58
C GLU A 85 -0.21 5.90 17.25
N LYS A 86 -0.88 5.00 17.97
CA LYS A 86 -0.22 3.91 18.70
C LYS A 86 0.38 2.86 17.77
N VAL A 87 -0.33 2.43 16.72
CA VAL A 87 0.15 1.34 15.86
C VAL A 87 1.26 1.79 14.91
N HIS A 88 1.34 3.08 14.58
CA HIS A 88 2.38 3.65 13.71
C HIS A 88 3.53 4.35 14.44
N ASP A 89 3.52 4.34 15.78
CA ASP A 89 4.67 4.67 16.62
C ASP A 89 5.70 3.52 16.54
N ILE A 90 6.41 3.41 15.43
CA ILE A 90 7.37 2.32 15.16
C ILE A 90 8.77 2.88 14.89
N ASP A 91 9.77 2.01 14.93
CA ASP A 91 11.15 2.37 14.60
C ASP A 91 11.38 2.28 13.09
N TYR A 92 11.36 3.44 12.43
CA TYR A 92 11.60 3.54 10.99
C TYR A 92 13.07 3.28 10.61
N SER A 93 14.01 3.23 11.55
CA SER A 93 15.43 2.95 11.23
C SER A 93 15.67 1.55 10.63
N TRP A 94 14.66 0.68 10.68
CA TRP A 94 14.64 -0.62 9.98
C TRP A 94 14.52 -0.48 8.46
N LEU A 95 14.11 0.69 7.96
CA LEU A 95 14.16 1.01 6.55
C LEU A 95 15.52 1.62 6.20
N ASP A 96 16.26 0.93 5.34
CA ASP A 96 17.43 1.50 4.69
C ASP A 96 17.00 2.53 3.62
N PRO A 97 17.69 3.67 3.50
CA PRO A 97 17.49 4.56 2.36
C PRO A 97 17.70 3.84 1.03
N ASP A 98 16.90 4.16 0.02
CA ASP A 98 17.04 3.61 -1.33
C ASP A 98 17.29 4.73 -2.36
N PRO A 99 18.56 5.16 -2.54
CA PRO A 99 18.90 6.19 -3.51
C PRO A 99 18.58 5.80 -4.96
N ARG A 100 18.54 4.50 -5.28
CA ARG A 100 18.23 4.02 -6.63
C ARG A 100 16.74 4.20 -6.92
N LEU A 101 15.89 3.76 -6.00
CA LEU A 101 14.45 4.00 -6.08
C LEU A 101 14.12 5.49 -6.09
N GLY A 102 14.74 6.28 -5.20
CA GLY A 102 14.55 7.73 -5.18
C GLY A 102 14.91 8.39 -6.51
N ALA A 103 16.04 8.01 -7.12
CA ALA A 103 16.41 8.50 -8.45
C ALA A 103 15.41 8.09 -9.54
N ALA A 104 14.90 6.85 -9.49
CA ALA A 104 13.90 6.34 -10.43
C ALA A 104 12.56 7.09 -10.31
N ILE A 105 12.03 7.25 -9.09
CA ILE A 105 10.79 8.01 -8.84
C ILE A 105 10.96 9.46 -9.28
N ARG A 106 12.10 10.10 -8.95
CA ARG A 106 12.37 11.48 -9.35
C ARG A 106 12.30 11.65 -10.88
N ALA A 107 12.78 10.67 -11.63
CA ALA A 107 12.83 10.71 -13.09
C ALA A 107 11.46 10.54 -13.76
N LEU A 108 10.44 10.05 -13.05
CA LEU A 108 9.10 9.87 -13.61
C LEU A 108 8.49 11.23 -14.01
N PRO A 109 7.85 11.34 -15.19
CA PRO A 109 7.14 12.54 -15.61
C PRO A 109 5.82 12.71 -14.86
N GLY A 110 5.30 13.94 -14.82
CA GLY A 110 3.99 14.19 -14.24
C GLY A 110 3.96 14.07 -12.71
N ARG A 111 2.77 13.73 -12.19
CA ARG A 111 2.46 13.76 -10.75
C ARG A 111 2.68 12.40 -10.11
N LYS A 112 3.16 12.39 -8.87
CA LYS A 112 3.34 11.18 -8.06
C LYS A 112 2.56 11.27 -6.76
N PHE A 113 1.88 10.19 -6.41
CA PHE A 113 1.05 10.10 -5.21
C PHE A 113 1.42 8.87 -4.40
N ILE A 114 1.44 9.00 -3.08
CA ILE A 114 1.35 7.84 -2.17
C ILE A 114 -0.14 7.61 -1.87
N PHE A 115 -0.65 6.40 -2.03
CA PHE A 115 -2.02 6.02 -1.69
C PHE A 115 -2.01 4.81 -0.75
N THR A 116 -2.16 5.07 0.55
CA THR A 116 -1.95 4.08 1.62
C THR A 116 -3.17 3.91 2.53
N ASN A 117 -3.31 2.73 3.14
CA ASN A 117 -4.23 2.46 4.24
C ASN A 117 -3.66 2.87 5.62
N GLY A 118 -2.41 3.35 5.68
CA GLY A 118 -1.82 3.98 6.86
C GLY A 118 -2.22 5.46 6.98
N ASP A 119 -1.83 6.11 8.08
CA ASP A 119 -2.00 7.56 8.24
C ASP A 119 -0.86 8.35 7.57
N ARG A 120 -1.11 9.64 7.28
CA ARG A 120 -0.13 10.53 6.64
C ARG A 120 1.18 10.63 7.42
N GLY A 121 1.14 10.66 8.76
CA GLY A 121 2.33 10.72 9.58
C GLY A 121 3.20 9.47 9.43
N HIS A 122 2.59 8.29 9.37
CA HIS A 122 3.28 7.04 9.03
C HIS A 122 3.95 7.13 7.65
N ALA A 123 3.18 7.52 6.63
CA ALA A 123 3.65 7.62 5.26
C ALA A 123 4.82 8.60 5.10
N GLU A 124 4.74 9.77 5.72
CA GLU A 124 5.81 10.75 5.69
C GLU A 124 7.09 10.25 6.37
N ARG A 125 6.98 9.55 7.50
CA ARG A 125 8.15 9.00 8.22
C ARG A 125 8.83 7.90 7.39
N ALA A 126 8.06 6.98 6.82
CA ALA A 126 8.60 5.92 5.95
C ALA A 126 9.23 6.50 4.68
N ALA A 127 8.51 7.36 3.95
CA ALA A 127 9.01 7.96 2.71
C ALA A 127 10.24 8.86 2.94
N ARG A 128 10.31 9.56 4.07
CA ARG A 128 11.48 10.38 4.45
C ARG A 128 12.70 9.51 4.75
N GLN A 129 12.50 8.42 5.49
CA GLN A 129 13.57 7.48 5.81
C GLN A 129 14.12 6.79 4.55
N LEU A 130 13.25 6.43 3.60
CA LEU A 130 13.66 5.90 2.28
C LEU A 130 14.39 6.93 1.41
N GLY A 131 14.21 8.23 1.70
CA GLY A 131 14.78 9.32 0.89
C GLY A 131 13.95 9.65 -0.35
N VAL A 132 12.64 9.37 -0.34
CA VAL A 132 11.76 9.55 -1.51
C VAL A 132 10.65 10.58 -1.30
N LEU A 133 10.42 11.05 -0.06
CA LEU A 133 9.31 11.95 0.28
C LEU A 133 9.22 13.20 -0.62
N ASP A 134 10.35 13.86 -0.88
CA ASP A 134 10.40 15.09 -1.68
C ASP A 134 10.12 14.87 -3.18
N HIS A 135 9.82 13.64 -3.59
CA HIS A 135 9.49 13.29 -4.97
C HIS A 135 7.99 13.03 -5.19
N PHE A 136 7.16 13.17 -4.14
CA PHE A 136 5.71 13.01 -4.21
C PHE A 136 4.99 14.36 -4.12
N ASP A 137 3.92 14.49 -4.91
CA ASP A 137 3.07 15.69 -4.94
C ASP A 137 2.04 15.68 -3.81
N ASP A 138 1.54 14.51 -3.42
CA ASP A 138 0.66 14.33 -2.24
C ASP A 138 0.66 12.88 -1.72
N ILE A 139 0.09 12.71 -0.53
CA ILE A 139 -0.18 11.45 0.14
C ILE A 139 -1.69 11.37 0.38
N PHE A 140 -2.37 10.43 -0.24
CA PHE A 140 -3.77 10.12 0.06
C PHE A 140 -3.82 8.97 1.08
N ASP A 141 -4.12 9.29 2.32
CA ASP A 141 -4.06 8.39 3.47
C ASP A 141 -5.45 7.90 3.91
N ILE A 142 -5.49 7.02 4.91
CA ILE A 142 -6.74 6.44 5.42
C ILE A 142 -7.69 7.49 6.00
N VAL A 143 -7.17 8.58 6.57
CA VAL A 143 -7.98 9.66 7.12
C VAL A 143 -8.63 10.47 5.99
N ALA A 144 -7.90 10.81 4.93
CA ALA A 144 -8.46 11.45 3.73
C ALA A 144 -9.49 10.57 3.00
N ALA A 145 -9.45 9.25 3.20
CA ALA A 145 -10.44 8.31 2.71
C ALA A 145 -11.72 8.22 3.57
N ASP A 146 -11.87 9.04 4.61
CA ASP A 146 -12.85 8.90 5.71
C ASP A 146 -12.84 7.50 6.33
N LEU A 147 -11.63 6.98 6.60
CA LEU A 147 -11.38 5.72 7.31
C LEU A 147 -11.88 4.45 6.57
N LEU A 148 -12.26 4.58 5.29
CA LEU A 148 -12.57 3.45 4.43
C LEU A 148 -11.28 2.95 3.75
N PRO A 149 -10.85 1.71 3.98
CA PRO A 149 -9.62 1.20 3.39
C PRO A 149 -9.80 0.70 1.95
N LYS A 150 -8.71 0.69 1.18
CA LYS A 150 -8.60 -0.13 -0.03
C LYS A 150 -8.92 -1.61 0.32
N PRO A 151 -9.68 -2.35 -0.51
CA PRO A 151 -10.07 -2.05 -1.89
C PRO A 151 -11.47 -1.40 -2.03
N ALA A 152 -12.03 -0.77 -0.99
CA ALA A 152 -13.38 -0.21 -1.09
C ALA A 152 -13.49 0.84 -2.23
N ALA A 153 -14.45 0.66 -3.13
CA ALA A 153 -14.61 1.55 -4.31
C ALA A 153 -14.73 3.04 -3.91
N ALA A 154 -15.42 3.33 -2.81
CA ALA A 154 -15.58 4.69 -2.29
C ALA A 154 -14.24 5.37 -1.93
N THR A 155 -13.23 4.60 -1.54
CA THR A 155 -11.88 5.10 -1.25
C THR A 155 -11.20 5.59 -2.53
N TYR A 156 -11.32 4.82 -3.62
CA TYR A 156 -10.83 5.25 -4.94
C TYR A 156 -11.65 6.40 -5.53
N ASP A 157 -12.98 6.39 -5.37
CA ASP A 157 -13.84 7.47 -5.87
C ASP A 157 -13.44 8.84 -5.29
N LYS A 158 -13.09 8.89 -3.99
CA LYS A 158 -12.57 10.10 -3.34
C LYS A 158 -11.22 10.52 -3.90
N PHE A 159 -10.29 9.58 -4.03
CA PHE A 159 -8.99 9.82 -4.63
C PHE A 159 -9.13 10.40 -6.06
N VAL A 160 -9.96 9.79 -6.89
CA VAL A 160 -10.25 10.27 -8.26
C VAL A 160 -10.90 11.65 -8.24
N ALA A 161 -11.88 11.88 -7.36
CA ALA A 161 -12.57 13.17 -7.28
C ALA A 161 -11.63 14.32 -6.89
N LEU A 162 -10.69 14.07 -5.96
CA LEU A 162 -9.73 15.06 -5.48
C LEU A 162 -8.58 15.31 -6.46
N HIS A 163 -7.98 14.24 -6.98
CA HIS A 163 -6.74 14.34 -7.77
C HIS A 163 -6.96 14.26 -9.28
N ARG A 164 -8.15 13.84 -9.73
CA ARG A 164 -8.49 13.60 -11.15
C ARG A 164 -7.54 12.59 -11.79
N VAL A 165 -7.21 11.53 -11.07
CA VAL A 165 -6.32 10.45 -11.50
C VAL A 165 -7.15 9.23 -11.85
N ALA A 166 -7.30 8.93 -13.15
CA ALA A 166 -8.00 7.75 -13.67
C ALA A 166 -7.62 7.53 -15.13
N GLY A 167 -8.02 6.39 -15.69
CA GLY A 167 -7.84 6.05 -17.11
C GLY A 167 -6.40 5.69 -17.47
N GLU A 168 -6.16 5.62 -18.79
CA GLU A 168 -4.91 5.09 -19.36
C GLU A 168 -3.65 5.87 -18.98
N ASN A 169 -3.79 7.15 -18.62
CA ASN A 169 -2.66 8.01 -18.24
C ASN A 169 -2.15 7.76 -16.80
N ALA A 170 -2.72 6.80 -16.08
CA ALA A 170 -2.38 6.54 -14.69
C ALA A 170 -1.92 5.08 -14.44
N VAL A 171 -0.99 4.93 -13.51
CA VAL A 171 -0.46 3.62 -13.08
C VAL A 171 -0.62 3.47 -11.57
N MET A 172 -1.11 2.31 -11.13
CA MET A 172 -1.18 1.93 -9.71
C MET A 172 -0.15 0.83 -9.40
N PHE A 173 0.71 1.08 -8.42
CA PHE A 173 1.65 0.10 -7.85
C PHE A 173 1.18 -0.32 -6.46
N GLU A 174 1.16 -1.62 -6.20
CA GLU A 174 0.55 -2.19 -5.00
C GLU A 174 1.09 -3.60 -4.72
N ASP A 175 1.14 -4.03 -3.46
CA ASP A 175 1.56 -5.38 -3.05
C ASP A 175 0.38 -6.37 -2.92
N LEU A 176 -0.85 -5.88 -2.72
CA LEU A 176 -2.06 -6.70 -2.64
C LEU A 176 -2.89 -6.68 -3.94
N ALA A 177 -3.01 -7.84 -4.59
CA ALA A 177 -3.74 -8.00 -5.85
C ALA A 177 -5.19 -7.45 -5.79
N ARG A 178 -5.92 -7.71 -4.72
CA ARG A 178 -7.30 -7.20 -4.52
C ARG A 178 -7.44 -5.68 -4.59
N ASN A 179 -6.38 -4.94 -4.23
CA ASN A 179 -6.36 -3.48 -4.28
C ASN A 179 -6.15 -2.97 -5.72
N LEU A 180 -5.82 -3.82 -6.68
CA LEU A 180 -5.69 -3.46 -8.10
C LEU A 180 -7.00 -3.58 -8.89
N ALA A 181 -8.01 -4.29 -8.37
CA ALA A 181 -9.28 -4.51 -9.06
C ALA A 181 -10.05 -3.22 -9.38
N VAL A 182 -10.06 -2.25 -8.47
CA VAL A 182 -10.71 -0.94 -8.72
C VAL A 182 -9.89 -0.07 -9.68
N PRO A 183 -8.57 0.14 -9.49
CA PRO A 183 -7.70 0.80 -10.47
C PRO A 183 -7.86 0.24 -11.89
N LYS A 184 -7.93 -1.09 -12.04
CA LYS A 184 -8.14 -1.73 -13.34
C LYS A 184 -9.46 -1.31 -13.97
N LYS A 185 -10.56 -1.36 -13.21
CA LYS A 185 -11.90 -0.92 -13.67
C LYS A 185 -11.95 0.57 -14.02
N LEU A 186 -11.12 1.38 -13.37
CA LEU A 186 -10.94 2.81 -13.68
C LEU A 186 -10.04 3.05 -14.91
N GLY A 187 -9.51 2.00 -15.54
CA GLY A 187 -8.68 2.06 -16.74
C GLY A 187 -7.20 2.36 -16.48
N MET A 188 -6.75 2.30 -15.23
CA MET A 188 -5.34 2.47 -14.88
C MET A 188 -4.55 1.22 -15.30
N THR A 189 -3.28 1.40 -15.63
CA THR A 189 -2.34 0.27 -15.70
C THR A 189 -2.02 -0.21 -14.27
N THR A 190 -2.04 -1.51 -14.02
CA THR A 190 -1.84 -2.08 -12.69
C THR A 190 -0.53 -2.86 -12.58
N VAL A 191 0.24 -2.60 -11.52
CA VAL A 191 1.53 -3.24 -11.27
C VAL A 191 1.54 -3.83 -9.87
N LEU A 192 1.60 -5.17 -9.81
CA LEU A 192 1.73 -5.91 -8.57
C LEU A 192 3.21 -6.02 -8.18
N VAL A 193 3.56 -5.56 -6.98
CA VAL A 193 4.91 -5.61 -6.43
C VAL A 193 4.97 -6.77 -5.42
N VAL A 194 5.73 -7.82 -5.72
CA VAL A 194 5.84 -9.02 -4.88
C VAL A 194 7.28 -9.51 -4.75
N PRO A 195 7.68 -10.10 -3.61
CA PRO A 195 9.02 -10.65 -3.42
C PRO A 195 9.42 -11.71 -4.45
N ASN A 196 10.70 -11.77 -4.77
CA ASN A 196 11.27 -12.90 -5.51
C ASN A 196 11.19 -14.18 -4.64
N ASN A 197 10.71 -15.29 -5.18
CA ASN A 197 10.35 -16.51 -4.45
C ASN A 197 9.24 -16.31 -3.40
N PHE A 198 8.15 -15.64 -3.78
CA PHE A 198 6.96 -15.51 -2.93
C PHE A 198 6.40 -16.90 -2.53
N GLU A 199 6.62 -17.28 -1.28
CA GLU A 199 5.88 -18.32 -0.58
C GLU A 199 4.78 -17.61 0.22
N PRO A 200 3.52 -17.61 -0.26
CA PRO A 200 2.46 -16.83 0.36
C PRO A 200 2.25 -17.30 1.81
N THR A 201 2.33 -16.38 2.76
CA THR A 201 1.91 -16.61 4.13
C THR A 201 0.42 -16.87 4.19
N PHE A 202 -0.06 -17.50 5.27
CA PHE A 202 -1.48 -17.79 5.42
C PHE A 202 -2.36 -16.56 5.21
N THR A 203 -1.91 -15.36 5.60
CA THR A 203 -2.65 -14.11 5.37
C THR A 203 -2.76 -13.84 3.87
N GLU A 204 -1.63 -13.78 3.16
CA GLU A 204 -1.53 -13.49 1.72
C GLU A 204 -2.28 -14.49 0.82
N ILE A 205 -2.42 -15.76 1.23
CA ILE A 205 -3.25 -16.75 0.51
C ILE A 205 -4.72 -16.33 0.46
N TRP A 206 -5.26 -15.72 1.53
CA TRP A 206 -6.63 -15.21 1.54
C TRP A 206 -6.80 -13.90 0.78
N GLU A 207 -5.69 -13.26 0.42
CA GLU A 207 -5.67 -11.98 -0.29
C GLU A 207 -5.56 -12.17 -1.80
N GLN A 208 -5.23 -13.38 -2.24
CA GLN A 208 -5.32 -13.82 -3.63
C GLN A 208 -6.73 -14.35 -3.89
N ASP A 209 -7.57 -13.57 -4.56
CA ASP A 209 -8.74 -14.12 -5.22
C ASP A 209 -8.30 -14.66 -6.60
N ALA A 210 -8.56 -15.94 -6.88
CA ALA A 210 -8.21 -16.56 -8.16
C ALA A 210 -8.91 -15.90 -9.36
N ASN A 211 -9.94 -15.07 -9.12
CA ASN A 211 -10.62 -14.28 -10.15
C ASN A 211 -9.96 -12.92 -10.45
N GLU A 212 -8.97 -12.49 -9.65
CA GLU A 212 -8.31 -11.18 -9.77
C GLU A 212 -7.01 -11.23 -10.59
N GLU A 213 -6.63 -12.38 -11.15
CA GLU A 213 -5.46 -12.49 -12.04
C GLU A 213 -5.57 -11.56 -13.27
N ASP A 214 -6.79 -11.28 -13.75
CA ASP A 214 -7.06 -10.37 -14.88
C ASP A 214 -6.90 -8.88 -14.51
N ASP A 215 -6.86 -8.55 -13.22
CA ASP A 215 -6.74 -7.18 -12.73
C ASP A 215 -5.28 -6.71 -12.60
N VAL A 216 -4.30 -7.56 -12.92
CA VAL A 216 -2.86 -7.28 -12.84
C VAL A 216 -2.22 -7.25 -14.24
N ASP A 217 -1.80 -6.07 -14.71
CA ASP A 217 -1.09 -5.94 -16.01
C ASP A 217 0.37 -6.37 -15.94
N PHE A 218 1.06 -6.04 -14.85
CA PHE A 218 2.47 -6.31 -14.64
C PHE A 218 2.75 -6.83 -13.24
N VAL A 219 3.81 -7.64 -13.12
CA VAL A 219 4.33 -8.13 -11.85
C VAL A 219 5.82 -7.82 -11.78
N THR A 220 6.29 -7.30 -10.65
CA THR A 220 7.71 -7.03 -10.41
C THR A 220 8.12 -7.35 -8.98
N ASP A 221 9.36 -7.75 -8.80
CA ASP A 221 10.05 -7.91 -7.51
C ASP A 221 11.09 -6.80 -7.26
N ASN A 222 11.24 -5.86 -8.19
CA ASN A 222 12.20 -4.79 -8.14
C ASN A 222 11.61 -3.51 -8.73
N LEU A 223 10.98 -2.71 -7.86
CA LEU A 223 10.31 -1.47 -8.26
C LEU A 223 11.27 -0.49 -8.95
N ALA A 224 12.48 -0.33 -8.43
CA ALA A 224 13.47 0.58 -9.02
C ALA A 224 13.84 0.16 -10.46
N GLU A 225 14.13 -1.13 -10.70
CA GLU A 225 14.42 -1.65 -12.04
C GLU A 225 13.21 -1.55 -12.98
N PHE A 226 12.00 -1.78 -12.46
CA PHE A 226 10.77 -1.64 -13.22
C PHE A 226 10.61 -0.22 -13.74
N LEU A 227 10.70 0.78 -12.86
CA LEU A 227 10.57 2.19 -13.22
C LEU A 227 11.67 2.63 -14.19
N GLU A 228 12.92 2.24 -13.94
CA GLU A 228 14.03 2.51 -14.86
C GLU A 228 13.79 1.91 -16.26
N THR A 229 13.19 0.73 -16.33
CA THR A 229 12.93 0.05 -17.60
C THR A 229 11.73 0.65 -18.32
N ALA A 230 10.66 1.00 -17.60
CA ALA A 230 9.49 1.68 -18.15
C ALA A 230 9.87 3.04 -18.78
N MET A 231 10.91 3.71 -18.28
CA MET A 231 11.36 5.01 -18.77
C MET A 231 12.46 4.96 -19.86
N LYS A 232 12.98 3.78 -20.21
CA LYS A 232 14.03 3.64 -21.26
C LYS A 232 13.42 3.66 -22.66
N ALA A 233 13.12 4.85 -23.20
CA ALA A 233 12.77 5.00 -24.61
C ALA A 233 13.96 4.71 -25.54
#